data_AF-A0A139DL54-F1
#
_entry.id   AF-A0A139DL54-F1
#
_cell.length_a   1.000
_cell.length_b   1.000
_cell.length_c   1.000
_cell.angle_alpha   90.00
_cell.angle_beta   90.00
_cell.angle_gamma   90.00
#
_symmetry.space_group_name_H-M   'P 1'
#
loop_
_entity.id
_entity.type
_entity.pdbx_description
1 polymer ?
#
loop_
_entity_poly.entity_id
_entity_poly.type
_entity_poly.pdbx_seq_one_letter_code
_entity_poly.pdbx_strand_id
1 'polypeptide(L)'
;MLDDLLPYYEKELSHLRYLGQEFANRYPKIASRLLLEGDYCEDPHAERMIESFAFLSARVHKKLNDDFPEIVEAFLDVLYPHYLRPTPALSIVEFDPGPQTSLTGRYHLPRHTALHSRPVGETFCRFRTCYPVDVWPVELSGAELKRLERSSFNRHGNDHVAQLTLNLQSIGNTEFGKMGIDKLRFFLDGEGSLMHPLYEMLFNNVARVSVSFIEAGQTREIRLSPDAISPVGFKPEEGLIDYSERSFLGYRLLHEYFTFPEKFLFFDLGGLEGPLANQAVTNIQLHFLFRDYDQQETLARLAQTLDRHNFRLGCTPVANLFSQQAEPIKLSHTRDEYPVIPDVRNAGSTEIISIDDVVRVVRTATRDKVSPCLPFFEPRDSERQSQQSYWIARRVSTGDARDPGTEMKLRVVDRELELLDGSSDTLSLRLTCSNRDLPKLMTLGHPQGDFTLEQEQVVQQIRCLRKPTSPIRPPMGKGLIWRLVSHLSLNHLSLVSQGREALMELLSLYNYRQASAIRKQINGITRISSEPVMTRIGHPRPAFVRGTGITLELDENQFIGSGIYLFGMVLDHFFAQYCSLNSFTQLTLRSSQREQRVVQWHPRTGTQPLV
;
A
#
# COMPACT_ATOMS: atom_id res chain seq x y z
N MET A 1 -20.40 -25.25 0.73
CA MET A 1 -21.26 -25.26 1.94
C MET A 1 -21.64 -26.68 2.37
N LEU A 2 -22.27 -27.50 1.52
CA LEU A 2 -22.53 -28.94 1.78
C LEU A 2 -21.24 -29.78 1.69
N ASP A 3 -20.39 -29.52 0.68
CA ASP A 3 -19.12 -30.24 0.51
C ASP A 3 -18.17 -30.08 1.71
N ASP A 4 -18.18 -28.92 2.38
CA ASP A 4 -17.38 -28.67 3.58
C ASP A 4 -17.96 -29.29 4.86
N LEU A 5 -19.25 -29.65 4.85
CA LEU A 5 -19.94 -30.25 6.01
C LEU A 5 -19.80 -31.77 6.02
N LEU A 6 -19.66 -32.40 4.85
CA LEU A 6 -19.57 -33.85 4.70
C LEU A 6 -18.46 -34.48 5.58
N PRO A 7 -17.21 -33.96 5.62
CA PRO A 7 -16.18 -34.53 6.49
C PRO A 7 -16.51 -34.44 7.98
N TYR A 8 -17.23 -33.40 8.40
CA TYR A 8 -17.70 -33.27 9.78
C TYR A 8 -18.82 -34.27 10.07
N TYR A 9 -19.76 -34.41 9.14
CA TYR A 9 -20.85 -35.37 9.25
C TYR A 9 -20.32 -36.81 9.35
N GLU A 10 -19.40 -37.20 8.47
CA GLU A 10 -18.77 -38.53 8.49
C GLU A 10 -18.03 -38.78 9.80
N LYS A 11 -17.27 -37.79 10.28
CA LYS A 11 -16.56 -37.87 11.56
C LYS A 11 -17.52 -38.04 12.75
N GLU A 12 -18.60 -37.25 12.81
CA GLU A 12 -19.60 -37.36 13.87
C GLU A 12 -20.35 -38.69 13.80
N LEU A 13 -20.71 -39.15 12.60
CA LEU A 13 -21.39 -40.43 12.42
C LEU A 13 -20.51 -41.60 12.86
N SER A 14 -19.23 -41.62 12.47
CA SER A 14 -18.27 -42.62 12.93
C SER A 14 -18.07 -42.56 14.45
N HIS A 15 -18.02 -41.36 15.04
CA HIS A 15 -17.87 -41.20 16.48
C HIS A 15 -19.09 -41.72 17.25
N LEU A 16 -20.31 -41.43 16.77
CA LEU A 16 -21.55 -41.91 17.38
C LEU A 16 -21.70 -43.42 17.26
N ARG A 17 -21.29 -44.03 16.14
CA ARG A 17 -21.27 -45.49 15.99
C ARG A 17 -20.30 -46.16 16.95
N TYR A 18 -19.10 -45.60 17.09
CA TYR A 18 -18.13 -46.07 18.07
C TYR A 18 -18.67 -45.99 19.51
N LEU A 19 -19.30 -44.88 19.89
CA LEU A 19 -19.95 -44.74 21.21
C LEU A 19 -21.13 -45.70 21.39
N GLY A 20 -21.89 -45.95 20.31
CA GLY A 20 -22.97 -46.94 20.28
C GLY A 20 -22.46 -48.36 20.55
N GLN A 21 -21.31 -48.72 19.98
CA GLN A 21 -20.66 -50.02 20.21
C GLN A 21 -20.19 -50.15 21.67
N GLU A 22 -19.50 -49.14 22.21
CA GLU A 22 -19.09 -49.09 23.62
C GLU A 22 -20.30 -49.20 24.57
N PHE A 23 -21.39 -48.51 24.24
CA PHE A 23 -22.65 -48.58 24.99
C PHE A 23 -23.26 -49.99 24.94
N ALA A 24 -23.27 -50.63 23.76
CA ALA A 24 -23.80 -51.98 23.58
C ALA A 24 -23.01 -53.03 24.35
N ASN A 25 -21.68 -52.92 24.35
CA ASN A 25 -20.81 -53.79 25.14
C ASN A 25 -21.05 -53.65 26.65
N ARG A 26 -21.27 -52.40 27.12
CA ARG A 26 -21.45 -52.10 28.54
C ARG A 26 -22.85 -52.38 29.06
N TYR A 27 -23.88 -52.24 28.21
CA TYR A 27 -25.29 -52.42 28.57
C TYR A 27 -26.06 -53.31 27.56
N PRO A 28 -25.73 -54.61 27.46
CA PRO A 28 -26.26 -55.48 26.41
C PRO A 28 -27.79 -55.60 26.40
N LYS A 29 -28.43 -55.58 27.60
CA LYS A 29 -29.89 -55.68 27.75
C LYS A 29 -30.65 -54.45 27.23
N ILE A 30 -30.00 -53.29 27.22
CA ILE A 30 -30.62 -52.04 26.75
C ILE A 30 -30.36 -51.89 25.24
N ALA A 31 -29.13 -52.19 24.81
CA ALA A 31 -28.76 -52.16 23.40
C ALA A 31 -29.56 -53.16 22.54
N SER A 32 -29.86 -54.35 23.08
CA SER A 32 -30.72 -55.32 22.38
C SER A 32 -32.16 -54.84 22.17
N ARG A 33 -32.68 -53.94 23.03
CA ARG A 33 -33.99 -53.32 22.84
C ARG A 33 -33.98 -52.23 21.77
N LEU A 34 -32.82 -51.64 21.53
CA LEU A 34 -32.57 -50.61 20.53
C LEU A 34 -32.02 -51.18 19.22
N LEU A 35 -31.90 -52.52 19.12
CA LEU A 35 -31.34 -53.22 17.96
C LEU A 35 -29.97 -52.68 17.52
N LEU A 36 -29.12 -52.35 18.50
CA LEU A 36 -27.75 -51.90 18.27
C LEU A 36 -26.81 -53.11 18.28
N GLU A 37 -26.42 -53.59 17.10
CA GLU A 37 -25.48 -54.72 16.95
C GLU A 37 -24.22 -54.29 16.18
N GLY A 38 -23.09 -54.23 16.88
CA GLY A 38 -21.80 -53.87 16.28
C GLY A 38 -21.81 -52.44 15.72
N ASP A 39 -21.66 -52.33 14.40
CA ASP A 39 -21.50 -51.06 13.68
C ASP A 39 -22.79 -50.61 12.96
N TYR A 40 -23.90 -51.34 13.16
CA TYR A 40 -25.16 -51.12 12.47
C TYR A 40 -26.35 -51.16 13.44
N CYS A 41 -27.30 -50.24 13.24
CA CYS A 41 -28.59 -50.28 13.92
C CYS A 41 -29.64 -50.84 12.95
N GLU A 42 -30.26 -51.98 13.30
CA GLU A 42 -31.28 -52.58 12.43
C GLU A 42 -32.60 -51.81 12.46
N ASP A 43 -32.84 -50.98 13.48
CA ASP A 43 -34.00 -50.09 13.54
C ASP A 43 -33.79 -48.85 12.64
N PRO A 44 -34.55 -48.70 11.54
CA PRO A 44 -34.41 -47.56 10.64
C PRO A 44 -34.71 -46.21 11.31
N HIS A 45 -35.53 -46.19 12.38
CA HIS A 45 -35.85 -44.95 13.09
C HIS A 45 -34.69 -44.51 13.99
N ALA A 46 -34.04 -45.44 14.67
CA ALA A 46 -32.88 -45.16 15.50
C ALA A 46 -31.67 -44.79 14.64
N GLU A 47 -31.42 -45.49 13.52
CA GLU A 47 -30.35 -45.12 12.58
C GLU A 47 -30.55 -43.70 12.03
N ARG A 48 -31.76 -43.37 11.58
CA ARG A 48 -32.08 -42.01 11.12
C ARG A 48 -31.95 -40.94 12.20
N MET A 49 -32.17 -41.31 13.46
CA MET A 49 -31.97 -40.40 14.59
C MET A 49 -30.48 -40.16 14.84
N ILE A 50 -29.65 -41.20 14.74
CA ILE A 50 -28.19 -41.09 14.81
C ILE A 50 -27.66 -40.23 13.67
N GLU A 51 -28.10 -40.47 12.43
CA GLU A 51 -27.77 -39.65 11.27
C GLU A 51 -28.21 -38.19 11.46
N SER A 52 -29.44 -37.96 11.92
CA SER A 52 -29.96 -36.61 12.17
C SER A 52 -29.17 -35.88 13.26
N PHE A 53 -28.79 -36.60 14.32
CA PHE A 53 -27.99 -36.05 15.41
C PHE A 53 -26.55 -35.76 14.96
N ALA A 54 -25.93 -36.67 14.20
CA ALA A 54 -24.64 -36.47 13.57
C ALA A 54 -24.64 -35.22 12.68
N PHE A 55 -25.70 -35.02 11.91
CA PHE A 55 -25.87 -33.84 11.06
C PHE A 55 -25.97 -32.54 11.88
N LEU A 56 -26.73 -32.54 12.98
CA LEU A 56 -26.82 -31.38 13.87
C LEU A 56 -25.48 -31.08 14.56
N SER A 57 -24.82 -32.11 15.11
CA SER A 57 -23.51 -31.99 15.78
C SER A 57 -22.42 -31.54 14.81
N ALA A 58 -22.42 -32.06 13.58
CA ALA A 58 -21.49 -31.65 12.53
C ALA A 58 -21.63 -30.16 12.21
N ARG A 59 -22.86 -29.61 12.21
CA ARG A 59 -23.08 -28.16 12.03
C ARG A 59 -22.52 -27.36 13.21
N VAL A 60 -22.65 -27.85 14.44
CA VAL A 60 -22.10 -27.19 15.64
C VAL A 60 -20.57 -27.20 15.62
N HIS A 61 -19.94 -28.35 15.37
CA HIS A 61 -18.48 -28.45 15.31
C HIS A 61 -17.89 -27.67 14.14
N LYS A 62 -18.56 -27.69 12.99
CA LYS A 62 -18.17 -26.83 11.86
C LYS A 62 -18.22 -25.36 12.28
N LYS A 63 -19.32 -24.92 12.91
CA LYS A 63 -19.46 -23.54 13.39
C LYS A 63 -18.36 -23.16 14.40
N LEU A 64 -18.08 -24.01 15.39
CA LEU A 64 -17.01 -23.75 16.38
C LEU A 64 -15.63 -23.61 15.71
N ASN A 65 -15.35 -24.41 14.68
CA ASN A 65 -14.11 -24.30 13.92
C ASN A 65 -14.07 -23.05 13.03
N ASP A 66 -15.22 -22.60 12.52
CA ASP A 66 -15.36 -21.38 11.74
C ASP A 66 -15.30 -20.11 12.62
N ASP A 67 -15.67 -20.18 13.90
CA ASP A 67 -15.67 -19.06 14.86
C ASP A 67 -14.24 -18.66 15.31
N PHE A 68 -13.28 -19.58 15.32
CA PHE A 68 -11.90 -19.26 15.73
C PHE A 68 -11.19 -18.24 14.80
N PRO A 69 -11.32 -18.32 13.46
CA PRO A 69 -10.96 -17.22 12.55
C PRO A 69 -11.53 -15.86 12.92
N GLU A 70 -12.77 -15.76 13.44
CA GLU A 70 -13.39 -14.47 13.76
C GLU A 70 -12.67 -13.75 14.91
N ILE A 71 -12.19 -14.51 15.90
CA ILE A 71 -11.37 -13.97 17.01
C ILE A 71 -10.08 -13.38 16.44
N VAL A 72 -9.43 -14.10 15.53
CA VAL A 72 -8.16 -13.70 14.92
C VAL A 72 -8.36 -12.48 14.01
N GLU A 73 -9.47 -12.43 13.26
CA GLU A 73 -9.87 -11.26 12.49
C GLU A 73 -10.05 -10.04 13.38
N ALA A 74 -10.72 -10.18 14.53
CA ALA A 74 -10.88 -9.07 15.47
C ALA A 74 -9.52 -8.58 16.00
N PHE A 75 -8.59 -9.47 16.35
CA PHE A 75 -7.23 -9.07 16.76
C PHE A 75 -6.46 -8.37 15.63
N LEU A 76 -6.56 -8.87 14.40
CA LEU A 76 -5.96 -8.25 13.22
C LEU A 76 -6.58 -6.88 12.93
N ASP A 77 -7.88 -6.69 13.10
CA ASP A 77 -8.53 -5.39 12.89
C ASP A 77 -8.05 -4.35 13.91
N VAL A 78 -7.76 -4.77 15.14
CA VAL A 78 -7.22 -3.89 16.18
C VAL A 78 -5.75 -3.54 15.94
N LEU A 79 -4.91 -4.54 15.66
CA LEU A 79 -3.45 -4.38 15.56
C LEU A 79 -2.99 -3.94 14.17
N TYR A 80 -3.60 -4.52 13.13
CA TYR A 80 -3.23 -4.36 11.73
C TYR A 80 -4.47 -4.12 10.84
N PRO A 81 -5.30 -3.10 11.11
CA PRO A 81 -6.57 -2.85 10.39
C PRO A 81 -6.40 -2.77 8.88
N HIS A 82 -5.26 -2.30 8.41
CA HIS A 82 -4.95 -2.18 6.98
C HIS A 82 -4.85 -3.54 6.26
N TYR A 83 -4.56 -4.62 6.98
CA TYR A 83 -4.37 -5.95 6.41
C TYR A 83 -5.70 -6.61 5.99
N LEU A 84 -6.80 -6.24 6.67
CA LEU A 84 -8.15 -6.74 6.40
C LEU A 84 -8.97 -5.81 5.47
N ARG A 85 -8.32 -4.79 4.91
CA ARG A 85 -8.95 -3.85 3.97
C ARG A 85 -8.63 -4.24 2.52
N PRO A 86 -9.60 -4.17 1.61
CA PRO A 86 -9.32 -4.27 0.18
C PRO A 86 -8.38 -3.14 -0.29
N THR A 87 -7.43 -3.49 -1.15
CA THR A 87 -6.63 -2.51 -1.89
C THR A 87 -7.47 -2.06 -3.08
N PRO A 88 -7.80 -0.76 -3.21
CA PRO A 88 -8.55 -0.25 -4.36
C PRO A 88 -7.71 -0.32 -5.65
N ALA A 89 -8.34 -0.02 -6.78
CA ALA A 89 -7.59 0.20 -8.01
C ALA A 89 -6.68 1.44 -7.88
N LEU A 90 -5.45 1.31 -8.40
CA LEU A 90 -4.40 2.34 -8.33
C LEU A 90 -3.92 2.66 -9.75
N SER A 91 -3.56 3.91 -10.01
CA SER A 91 -2.94 4.32 -11.26
C SER A 91 -2.01 5.52 -11.06
N ILE A 92 -1.40 6.02 -12.14
CA ILE A 92 -0.68 7.28 -12.20
C ILE A 92 -1.35 8.15 -13.25
N VAL A 93 -1.58 9.42 -12.90
CA VAL A 93 -2.13 10.43 -13.80
C VAL A 93 -1.15 11.56 -14.02
N GLU A 94 -1.20 12.12 -15.23
CA GLU A 94 -0.46 13.32 -15.64
C GLU A 94 -1.45 14.48 -15.78
N PHE A 95 -1.18 15.58 -15.08
CA PHE A 95 -1.87 16.85 -15.24
C PHE A 95 -1.13 17.69 -16.28
N ASP A 96 -1.62 17.68 -17.52
CA ASP A 96 -0.99 18.36 -18.65
C ASP A 96 -1.57 19.77 -18.81
N PRO A 97 -0.78 20.84 -18.58
CA PRO A 97 -1.25 22.21 -18.73
C PRO A 97 -1.56 22.57 -20.19
N GLY A 98 -0.99 21.86 -21.17
CA GLY A 98 -1.16 22.12 -22.59
C GLY A 98 -0.29 23.27 -23.13
N PRO A 99 -0.06 23.31 -24.46
CA PRO A 99 0.80 24.33 -25.08
C PRO A 99 0.19 25.74 -25.08
N GLN A 100 -1.13 25.85 -24.95
CA GLN A 100 -1.86 27.13 -24.87
C GLN A 100 -2.28 27.48 -23.43
N THR A 101 -1.57 26.96 -22.44
CA THR A 101 -1.87 27.22 -21.03
C THR A 101 -1.82 28.71 -20.71
N SER A 102 -2.75 29.18 -19.88
CA SER A 102 -2.74 30.53 -19.28
C SER A 102 -1.96 30.59 -17.97
N LEU A 103 -1.37 29.46 -17.53
CA LEU A 103 -0.58 29.40 -16.31
C LEU A 103 0.70 30.23 -16.43
N THR A 104 0.85 31.19 -15.51
CA THR A 104 2.08 32.00 -15.36
C THR A 104 2.92 31.57 -14.16
N GLY A 105 2.49 30.57 -13.40
CA GLY A 105 3.13 30.14 -12.16
C GLY A 105 2.56 28.81 -11.65
N ARG A 106 2.74 28.57 -10.35
CA ARG A 106 2.37 27.32 -9.68
C ARG A 106 0.86 27.09 -9.67
N TYR A 107 0.40 25.98 -10.24
CA TYR A 107 -0.94 25.45 -9.99
C TYR A 107 -0.85 24.28 -9.01
N HIS A 108 -1.24 24.52 -7.76
CA HIS A 108 -1.15 23.55 -6.69
C HIS A 108 -2.45 22.76 -6.53
N LEU A 109 -2.35 21.44 -6.62
CA LEU A 109 -3.42 20.49 -6.31
C LEU A 109 -3.09 19.79 -4.99
N PRO A 110 -3.93 19.92 -3.96
CA PRO A 110 -3.69 19.23 -2.69
C PRO A 110 -3.83 17.72 -2.86
N ARG A 111 -3.24 16.99 -1.90
CA ARG A 111 -3.52 15.55 -1.72
C ARG A 111 -5.03 15.34 -1.55
N HIS A 112 -5.52 14.20 -2.04
CA HIS A 112 -6.93 13.78 -2.00
C HIS A 112 -7.88 14.65 -2.83
N THR A 113 -7.38 15.33 -3.86
CA THR A 113 -8.23 16.01 -4.84
C THR A 113 -9.02 14.98 -5.64
N ALA A 114 -10.35 15.17 -5.74
CA ALA A 114 -11.27 14.24 -6.41
C ALA A 114 -11.16 14.33 -7.94
N LEU A 115 -11.23 13.17 -8.59
CA LEU A 115 -11.14 12.98 -10.03
C LEU A 115 -12.27 12.05 -10.50
N HIS A 116 -12.94 12.41 -11.59
CA HIS A 116 -13.95 11.57 -12.23
C HIS A 116 -13.44 11.05 -13.57
N SER A 117 -13.51 9.73 -13.74
CA SER A 117 -13.24 9.13 -15.04
C SER A 117 -14.31 9.53 -16.06
N ARG A 118 -14.10 9.19 -17.32
CA ARG A 118 -15.20 9.10 -18.29
C ARG A 118 -16.22 8.01 -17.87
N PRO A 119 -17.47 8.05 -18.35
CA PRO A 119 -18.46 7.05 -17.99
C PRO A 119 -18.02 5.64 -18.41
N VAL A 120 -18.24 4.67 -17.52
CA VAL A 120 -18.06 3.23 -17.73
C VAL A 120 -19.44 2.59 -17.51
N GLY A 121 -20.15 2.31 -18.60
CA GLY A 121 -21.57 1.97 -18.53
C GLY A 121 -22.39 3.18 -18.09
N GLU A 122 -23.16 3.03 -17.00
CA GLU A 122 -24.06 4.08 -16.47
C GLU A 122 -23.43 4.91 -15.34
N THR A 123 -22.18 4.64 -14.95
CA THR A 123 -21.52 5.31 -13.82
C THR A 123 -20.11 5.80 -14.15
N PHE A 124 -19.56 6.65 -13.29
CA PHE A 124 -18.19 7.16 -13.40
C PHE A 124 -17.35 6.55 -12.29
N CYS A 125 -16.10 6.21 -12.57
CA CYS A 125 -15.16 5.82 -11.52
C CYS A 125 -14.61 7.08 -10.85
N ARG A 126 -14.66 7.10 -9.52
CA ARG A 126 -14.20 8.22 -8.69
C ARG A 126 -12.83 7.88 -8.12
N PHE A 127 -11.85 8.72 -8.40
CA PHE A 127 -10.49 8.61 -7.91
C PHE A 127 -10.14 9.82 -7.06
N ARG A 128 -9.06 9.72 -6.28
CA ARG A 128 -8.45 10.87 -5.62
C ARG A 128 -6.94 10.83 -5.74
N THR A 129 -6.30 12.00 -5.77
CA THR A 129 -4.83 12.11 -5.80
C THR A 129 -4.21 11.58 -4.50
N CYS A 130 -3.12 10.83 -4.61
CA CYS A 130 -2.41 10.29 -3.44
C CYS A 130 -1.33 11.24 -2.93
N TYR A 131 -0.69 12.02 -3.82
CA TYR A 131 0.31 13.02 -3.48
C TYR A 131 -0.23 14.43 -3.80
N PRO A 132 0.28 15.48 -3.13
CA PRO A 132 0.12 16.83 -3.66
C PRO A 132 0.88 16.96 -4.98
N VAL A 133 0.35 17.77 -5.91
CA VAL A 133 0.95 18.03 -7.22
C VAL A 133 1.08 19.52 -7.45
N ASP A 134 2.25 19.94 -7.90
CA ASP A 134 2.48 21.28 -8.42
C ASP A 134 2.66 21.18 -9.93
N VAL A 135 1.71 21.75 -10.67
CA VAL A 135 1.78 21.87 -12.12
C VAL A 135 2.38 23.22 -12.46
N TRP A 136 3.45 23.19 -13.25
CA TRP A 136 4.19 24.36 -13.70
C TRP A 136 4.00 24.51 -15.22
N PRO A 137 4.03 25.74 -15.77
CA PRO A 137 4.04 25.98 -17.21
C PRO A 137 5.44 25.67 -17.79
N VAL A 138 5.90 24.44 -17.59
CA VAL A 138 7.23 23.95 -17.99
C VAL A 138 7.05 22.60 -18.64
N GLU A 139 7.70 22.42 -19.79
CA GLU A 139 7.76 21.15 -20.49
C GLU A 139 9.20 20.67 -20.65
N LEU A 140 9.36 19.35 -20.79
CA LEU A 140 10.64 18.74 -21.10
C LEU A 140 10.80 18.64 -22.62
N SER A 141 11.71 19.45 -23.16
CA SER A 141 12.00 19.50 -24.60
C SER A 141 12.96 18.40 -25.04
N GLY A 142 13.79 17.88 -24.14
CA GLY A 142 14.71 16.78 -24.42
C GLY A 142 15.26 16.13 -23.16
N ALA A 143 15.60 14.85 -23.25
CA ALA A 143 16.40 14.14 -22.26
C ALA A 143 17.42 13.27 -22.98
N GLU A 144 18.67 13.28 -22.53
CA GLU A 144 19.74 12.52 -23.14
C GLU A 144 20.72 12.04 -22.08
N LEU A 145 21.09 10.76 -22.11
CA LEU A 145 22.15 10.20 -21.28
C LEU A 145 23.37 9.93 -22.16
N LYS A 146 24.44 10.70 -21.97
CA LYS A 146 25.73 10.51 -22.67
C LYS A 146 26.71 9.74 -21.80
N ARG A 147 27.41 8.79 -22.39
CA ARG A 147 28.61 8.20 -21.79
C ARG A 147 29.77 9.18 -21.95
N LEU A 148 30.56 9.32 -20.90
CA LEU A 148 31.75 10.16 -20.91
C LEU A 148 32.98 9.26 -21.10
N GLU A 149 33.81 9.61 -22.08
CA GLU A 149 35.09 8.93 -22.30
C GLU A 149 36.05 9.26 -21.15
N ARG A 150 36.65 8.24 -20.52
CA ARG A 150 37.69 8.43 -19.51
C ARG A 150 38.96 8.96 -20.19
N SER A 151 39.13 10.27 -20.25
CA SER A 151 40.33 10.86 -20.85
C SER A 151 41.53 10.69 -19.90
N SER A 152 42.57 9.99 -20.35
CA SER A 152 43.85 9.80 -19.63
C SER A 152 44.59 11.11 -19.31
N PHE A 153 44.17 12.23 -19.91
CA PHE A 153 44.76 13.56 -19.76
C PHE A 153 44.07 14.43 -18.69
N ASN A 154 42.90 14.05 -18.18
CA ASN A 154 42.25 14.74 -17.07
C ASN A 154 42.89 14.31 -15.74
N ARG A 155 44.07 14.89 -15.44
CA ARG A 155 44.76 14.76 -14.14
C ARG A 155 44.04 15.47 -12.98
N HIS A 156 42.89 16.10 -13.24
CA HIS A 156 42.03 16.71 -12.24
C HIS A 156 40.77 15.83 -12.00
N GLY A 157 40.95 14.71 -11.30
CA GLY A 157 40.03 14.16 -10.29
C GLY A 157 38.57 13.84 -10.61
N ASN A 158 38.06 14.06 -11.82
CA ASN A 158 36.64 13.86 -12.14
C ASN A 158 36.42 12.52 -12.86
N ASP A 159 36.28 11.45 -12.07
CA ASP A 159 36.00 10.08 -12.52
C ASP A 159 34.50 9.90 -12.88
N HIS A 160 34.00 10.77 -13.76
CA HIS A 160 32.62 10.71 -14.23
C HIS A 160 32.49 9.79 -15.43
N VAL A 161 31.51 8.89 -15.40
CA VAL A 161 31.29 7.88 -16.44
C VAL A 161 30.13 8.21 -17.37
N ALA A 162 29.18 9.03 -16.91
CA ALA A 162 28.01 9.42 -17.68
C ALA A 162 27.44 10.76 -17.23
N GLN A 163 26.69 11.40 -18.13
CA GLN A 163 25.94 12.63 -17.88
C GLN A 163 24.52 12.50 -18.41
N LEU A 164 23.52 12.64 -17.54
CA LEU A 164 22.13 12.85 -17.93
C LEU A 164 21.87 14.35 -18.06
N THR A 165 21.35 14.77 -19.20
CA THR A 165 20.93 16.15 -19.44
C THR A 165 19.43 16.19 -19.70
N LEU A 166 18.71 16.99 -18.91
CA LEU A 166 17.29 17.26 -19.08
C LEU A 166 17.10 18.71 -19.54
N ASN A 167 16.53 18.92 -20.72
CA ASN A 167 16.25 20.24 -21.27
C ASN A 167 14.81 20.64 -20.94
N LEU A 168 14.65 21.72 -20.19
CA LEU A 168 13.36 22.26 -19.79
C LEU A 168 13.11 23.57 -20.53
N GLN A 169 11.89 23.75 -21.01
CA GLN A 169 11.42 24.94 -21.70
C GLN A 169 10.15 25.46 -21.03
N SER A 170 10.05 26.77 -20.87
CA SER A 170 8.84 27.43 -20.37
C SER A 170 7.76 27.46 -21.44
N ILE A 171 6.52 27.18 -21.05
CA ILE A 171 5.34 27.34 -21.90
C ILE A 171 4.88 28.81 -21.85
N GLY A 172 4.48 29.36 -23.00
CA GLY A 172 3.96 30.74 -23.09
C GLY A 172 4.99 31.85 -22.86
N ASN A 173 6.29 31.56 -23.00
CA ASN A 173 7.41 32.50 -22.75
C ASN A 173 7.44 33.09 -21.32
N THR A 174 6.91 32.35 -20.34
CA THR A 174 7.01 32.73 -18.94
C THR A 174 8.44 32.53 -18.44
N GLU A 175 9.03 33.52 -17.78
CA GLU A 175 10.41 33.43 -17.28
C GLU A 175 10.50 32.52 -16.04
N PHE A 176 11.46 31.59 -16.02
CA PHE A 176 11.70 30.70 -14.87
C PHE A 176 11.95 31.48 -13.56
N GLY A 177 12.64 32.62 -13.62
CA GLY A 177 12.92 33.43 -12.44
C GLY A 177 11.71 34.08 -11.77
N LYS A 178 10.57 34.15 -12.46
CA LYS A 178 9.28 34.65 -11.91
C LYS A 178 8.39 33.53 -11.36
N MET A 179 8.67 32.27 -11.70
CA MET A 179 7.83 31.14 -11.30
C MET A 179 8.03 30.77 -9.82
N GLY A 180 9.22 31.01 -9.24
CA GLY A 180 9.52 30.62 -7.86
C GLY A 180 9.54 29.10 -7.67
N ILE A 181 10.14 28.36 -8.62
CA ILE A 181 10.24 26.90 -8.55
C ILE A 181 11.30 26.54 -7.51
N ASP A 182 10.87 26.24 -6.28
CA ASP A 182 11.76 25.65 -5.28
C ASP A 182 12.07 24.18 -5.62
N LYS A 183 11.01 23.46 -6.01
CA LYS A 183 11.01 22.00 -6.13
C LYS A 183 10.28 21.55 -7.38
N LEU A 184 10.95 20.71 -8.18
CA LEU A 184 10.40 20.11 -9.39
C LEU A 184 10.35 18.58 -9.26
N ARG A 185 9.13 18.02 -9.32
CA ARG A 185 8.89 16.58 -9.19
C ARG A 185 8.84 15.92 -10.56
N PHE A 186 9.63 14.88 -10.73
CA PHE A 186 9.67 14.05 -11.92
C PHE A 186 9.16 12.65 -11.63
N PHE A 187 8.40 12.10 -12.57
CA PHE A 187 8.03 10.69 -12.64
C PHE A 187 8.87 9.99 -13.71
N LEU A 188 9.49 8.86 -13.35
CA LEU A 188 10.23 8.01 -14.28
C LEU A 188 9.25 7.07 -14.99
N ASP A 189 8.90 7.41 -16.22
CA ASP A 189 7.91 6.71 -17.03
C ASP A 189 8.57 5.74 -18.02
N GLY A 190 8.46 4.44 -17.78
CA GLY A 190 8.97 3.46 -18.74
C GLY A 190 8.97 2.04 -18.20
N GLU A 191 9.55 1.13 -18.98
CA GLU A 191 9.73 -0.25 -18.56
C GLU A 191 10.66 -0.34 -17.34
N GLY A 192 10.32 -1.21 -16.39
CA GLY A 192 11.10 -1.39 -15.17
C GLY A 192 12.56 -1.80 -15.43
N SER A 193 12.83 -2.50 -16.54
CA SER A 193 14.20 -2.86 -16.95
C SER A 193 15.10 -1.66 -17.25
N LEU A 194 14.52 -0.49 -17.56
CA LEU A 194 15.23 0.77 -17.79
C LEU A 194 15.12 1.70 -16.57
N MET A 195 13.92 1.83 -16.01
CA MET A 195 13.66 2.82 -14.96
C MET A 195 14.32 2.46 -13.63
N HIS A 196 14.43 1.17 -13.27
CA HIS A 196 15.06 0.78 -12.00
C HIS A 196 16.59 0.98 -11.99
N PRO A 197 17.34 0.64 -13.05
CA PRO A 197 18.75 1.01 -13.14
C PRO A 197 18.98 2.53 -13.13
N LEU A 198 18.14 3.30 -13.84
CA LEU A 198 18.20 4.77 -13.80
C LEU A 198 17.93 5.29 -12.39
N TYR A 199 16.94 4.73 -11.69
CA TYR A 199 16.64 5.05 -10.30
C TYR A 199 17.84 4.78 -9.38
N GLU A 200 18.48 3.62 -9.51
CA GLU A 200 19.73 3.31 -8.79
C GLU A 200 20.81 4.35 -9.08
N MET A 201 21.04 4.69 -10.36
CA MET A 201 22.04 5.70 -10.74
C MET A 201 21.76 7.07 -10.12
N LEU A 202 20.50 7.51 -10.12
CA LEU A 202 20.07 8.80 -9.57
C LEU A 202 20.31 8.93 -8.06
N PHE A 203 20.14 7.84 -7.30
CA PHE A 203 20.23 7.89 -5.84
C PHE A 203 21.53 7.34 -5.25
N ASN A 204 22.30 6.57 -6.02
CA ASN A 204 23.55 5.95 -5.55
C ASN A 204 24.79 6.54 -6.23
N ASN A 205 24.69 6.85 -7.53
CA ASN A 205 25.84 7.17 -8.37
C ASN A 205 25.93 8.65 -8.77
N VAL A 206 24.99 9.52 -8.37
CA VAL A 206 25.10 10.96 -8.65
C VAL A 206 26.27 11.55 -7.85
N ALA A 207 27.21 12.18 -8.58
CA ALA A 207 28.35 12.88 -8.02
C ALA A 207 28.11 14.40 -7.97
N ARG A 208 27.41 14.94 -8.98
CA ARG A 208 27.11 16.36 -9.08
C ARG A 208 25.80 16.58 -9.81
N VAL A 209 25.03 17.55 -9.31
CA VAL A 209 23.85 18.10 -9.99
C VAL A 209 24.10 19.57 -10.25
N SER A 210 23.78 20.04 -11.44
CA SER A 210 23.88 21.45 -11.82
C SER A 210 22.72 21.86 -12.71
N VAL A 211 22.41 23.15 -12.67
CA VAL A 211 21.51 23.82 -13.60
C VAL A 211 22.35 24.75 -14.46
N SER A 212 22.13 24.72 -15.77
CA SER A 212 22.75 25.65 -16.70
C SER A 212 21.70 26.41 -17.51
N PHE A 213 22.01 27.64 -17.86
CA PHE A 213 21.17 28.51 -18.67
C PHE A 213 22.03 29.57 -19.36
N ILE A 214 21.46 30.21 -20.39
CA ILE A 214 22.13 31.30 -21.11
C ILE A 214 21.79 32.62 -20.45
N GLU A 215 22.80 33.33 -19.95
CA GLU A 215 22.69 34.68 -19.37
C GLU A 215 23.60 35.61 -20.16
N ALA A 216 23.03 36.69 -20.73
CA ALA A 216 23.77 37.66 -21.55
C ALA A 216 24.64 37.05 -22.68
N GLY A 217 24.19 35.94 -23.26
CA GLY A 217 24.90 35.23 -24.34
C GLY A 217 26.03 34.29 -23.87
N GLN A 218 26.23 34.11 -22.57
CA GLN A 218 27.16 33.14 -22.00
C GLN A 218 26.41 32.03 -21.25
N THR A 219 26.91 30.80 -21.35
CA THR A 219 26.39 29.67 -20.57
C THR A 219 26.86 29.81 -19.13
N ARG A 220 25.93 30.03 -18.21
CA ARG A 220 26.17 29.98 -16.78
C ARG A 220 25.75 28.63 -16.25
N GLU A 221 26.62 27.98 -15.49
CA GLU A 221 26.34 26.71 -14.81
C GLU A 221 26.44 26.91 -13.30
N ILE A 222 25.40 26.55 -12.57
CA ILE A 222 25.33 26.66 -11.12
C ILE A 222 25.18 25.27 -10.53
N ARG A 223 26.06 24.92 -9.60
CA ARG A 223 26.01 23.65 -8.88
C ARG A 223 24.93 23.70 -7.80
N LEU A 224 24.09 22.67 -7.73
CA LEU A 224 23.09 22.50 -6.68
C LEU A 224 23.69 21.79 -5.46
N SER A 225 22.97 21.84 -4.34
CA SER A 225 23.32 21.11 -3.12
C SER A 225 23.48 19.60 -3.40
N PRO A 226 24.37 18.87 -2.70
CA PRO A 226 24.42 17.41 -2.78
C PRO A 226 23.07 16.74 -2.51
N ASP A 227 22.24 17.34 -1.65
CA ASP A 227 20.91 16.84 -1.28
C ASP A 227 19.78 17.34 -2.19
N ALA A 228 20.12 17.88 -3.36
CA ALA A 228 19.12 18.43 -4.29
C ALA A 228 18.17 17.36 -4.84
N ILE A 229 18.56 16.09 -4.87
CA ILE A 229 17.71 14.99 -5.35
C ILE A 229 17.20 14.22 -4.14
N SER A 230 15.88 14.04 -4.05
CA SER A 230 15.29 13.19 -3.02
C SER A 230 14.28 12.19 -3.59
N PRO A 231 14.26 10.96 -3.06
CA PRO A 231 13.29 9.93 -3.44
C PRO A 231 11.90 10.29 -2.92
N VAL A 232 10.88 9.89 -3.66
CA VAL A 232 9.47 10.14 -3.33
C VAL A 232 8.72 8.82 -3.21
N GLY A 233 7.78 8.74 -2.27
CA GLY A 233 6.92 7.58 -2.01
C GLY A 233 7.11 6.96 -0.63
N PHE A 234 8.04 7.47 0.18
CA PHE A 234 8.42 6.90 1.48
C PHE A 234 7.84 7.66 2.67
N LYS A 235 7.47 8.93 2.50
CA LYS A 235 6.98 9.77 3.59
C LYS A 235 5.53 9.44 3.97
N PRO A 236 5.07 9.73 5.20
CA PRO A 236 3.69 9.49 5.62
C PRO A 236 2.63 10.08 4.67
N GLU A 237 2.84 11.31 4.20
CA GLU A 237 1.99 12.04 3.26
C GLU A 237 2.02 11.48 1.83
N GLU A 238 2.99 10.60 1.53
CA GLU A 238 3.16 9.93 0.24
C GLU A 238 2.59 8.49 0.27
N GLY A 239 1.53 8.28 1.06
CA GLY A 239 0.79 7.01 1.12
C GLY A 239 -0.34 6.93 0.09
N LEU A 240 -0.48 5.76 -0.55
CA LEU A 240 -1.54 5.47 -1.51
C LEU A 240 -2.90 5.24 -0.84
N ILE A 241 -2.88 4.61 0.33
CA ILE A 241 -4.06 4.23 1.11
C ILE A 241 -3.89 4.80 2.50
N ASP A 242 -5.00 5.24 3.09
CA ASP A 242 -5.00 5.75 4.46
C ASP A 242 -4.76 4.58 5.43
N TYR A 243 -3.66 4.67 6.16
CA TYR A 243 -3.27 3.73 7.20
C TYR A 243 -3.64 4.32 8.55
N SER A 244 -4.14 3.46 9.45
CA SER A 244 -4.35 3.86 10.85
C SER A 244 -3.01 4.19 11.48
N GLU A 245 -2.96 5.25 12.29
CA GLU A 245 -1.77 5.60 13.10
C GLU A 245 -1.37 4.48 14.08
N ARG A 246 -2.29 3.56 14.37
CA ARG A 246 -2.05 2.36 15.18
C ARG A 246 -1.16 1.33 14.47
N SER A 247 -1.01 1.44 13.14
CA SER A 247 -0.26 0.49 12.32
C SER A 247 1.13 1.03 11.95
N PHE A 248 2.13 0.16 11.99
CA PHE A 248 3.51 0.49 11.60
C PHE A 248 3.60 0.87 10.10
N LEU A 249 4.19 2.04 9.83
CA LEU A 249 4.34 2.57 8.46
C LEU A 249 5.22 1.68 7.57
N GLY A 250 6.14 0.90 8.15
CA GLY A 250 7.01 -0.02 7.42
C GLY A 250 6.22 -1.09 6.67
N TYR A 251 5.14 -1.59 7.29
CA TYR A 251 4.23 -2.54 6.64
C TYR A 251 3.46 -1.93 5.48
N ARG A 252 3.15 -0.63 5.56
CA ARG A 252 2.57 0.11 4.43
C ARG A 252 3.52 0.09 3.23
N LEU A 253 4.80 0.37 3.43
CA LEU A 253 5.78 0.40 2.34
C LEU A 253 5.92 -0.98 1.66
N LEU A 254 5.91 -2.06 2.44
CA LEU A 254 5.91 -3.43 1.90
C LEU A 254 4.65 -3.71 1.08
N HIS A 255 3.47 -3.39 1.62
CA HIS A 255 2.21 -3.53 0.89
C HIS A 255 2.28 -2.76 -0.43
N GLU A 256 2.63 -1.47 -0.39
CA GLU A 256 2.65 -0.62 -1.57
C GLU A 256 3.70 -1.05 -2.61
N TYR A 257 4.87 -1.53 -2.18
CA TYR A 257 5.89 -2.08 -3.09
C TYR A 257 5.39 -3.30 -3.86
N PHE A 258 4.74 -4.25 -3.18
CA PHE A 258 4.26 -5.46 -3.83
C PHE A 258 2.96 -5.27 -4.62
N THR A 259 2.21 -4.20 -4.35
CA THR A 259 0.94 -3.91 -5.04
C THR A 259 1.09 -2.94 -6.19
N PHE A 260 1.91 -1.89 -6.04
CA PHE A 260 2.08 -0.82 -7.02
C PHE A 260 3.45 -0.13 -6.89
N PRO A 261 4.55 -0.80 -7.28
CA PRO A 261 5.92 -0.31 -7.08
C PRO A 261 6.21 1.01 -7.81
N GLU A 262 5.46 1.33 -8.86
CA GLU A 262 5.61 2.57 -9.63
C GLU A 262 5.40 3.84 -8.80
N LYS A 263 4.72 3.74 -7.64
CA LYS A 263 4.58 4.86 -6.70
C LYS A 263 5.92 5.44 -6.22
N PHE A 264 6.98 4.63 -6.27
CA PHE A 264 8.31 4.97 -5.78
C PHE A 264 9.22 5.53 -6.88
N LEU A 265 8.79 5.45 -8.14
CA LEU A 265 9.56 5.91 -9.31
C LEU A 265 9.44 7.43 -9.52
N PHE A 266 9.32 8.18 -8.43
CA PHE A 266 9.29 9.62 -8.40
C PHE A 266 10.54 10.15 -7.71
N PHE A 267 11.04 11.28 -8.20
CA PHE A 267 12.11 12.01 -7.54
C PHE A 267 11.83 13.50 -7.56
N ASP A 268 12.29 14.17 -6.52
CA ASP A 268 12.19 15.62 -6.37
C ASP A 268 13.56 16.26 -6.57
N LEU A 269 13.63 17.26 -7.43
CA LEU A 269 14.78 18.14 -7.58
C LEU A 269 14.49 19.48 -6.88
N GLY A 270 15.19 19.74 -5.78
CA GLY A 270 15.09 20.96 -4.99
C GLY A 270 16.21 21.96 -5.27
N GLY A 271 16.06 23.16 -4.70
CA GLY A 271 17.09 24.20 -4.72
C GLY A 271 17.20 24.93 -6.06
N LEU A 272 16.14 24.94 -6.86
CA LEU A 272 16.10 25.64 -8.15
C LEU A 272 15.77 27.13 -8.00
N GLU A 273 15.07 27.53 -6.94
CA GLU A 273 14.59 28.91 -6.74
C GLU A 273 15.76 29.89 -6.64
N GLY A 274 16.75 29.62 -5.79
CA GLY A 274 17.90 30.51 -5.60
C GLY A 274 18.71 30.77 -6.88
N PRO A 275 19.16 29.73 -7.60
CA PRO A 275 19.90 29.88 -8.87
C PRO A 275 19.13 30.59 -9.99
N LEU A 276 17.81 30.43 -10.04
CA LEU A 276 16.96 30.98 -11.11
C LEU A 276 16.33 32.33 -10.74
N ALA A 277 16.37 32.74 -9.47
CA ALA A 277 15.74 33.97 -9.00
C ALA A 277 16.16 35.19 -9.81
N ASN A 278 15.17 35.97 -10.27
CA ASN A 278 15.35 37.18 -11.09
C ASN A 278 16.04 36.98 -12.45
N GLN A 279 16.19 35.73 -12.91
CA GLN A 279 16.74 35.43 -14.23
C GLN A 279 15.64 35.40 -15.29
N ALA A 280 15.79 36.21 -16.34
CA ALA A 280 14.88 36.28 -17.47
C ALA A 280 15.17 35.17 -18.49
N VAL A 281 15.08 33.91 -18.06
CA VAL A 281 15.38 32.73 -18.87
C VAL A 281 14.13 31.90 -19.14
N THR A 282 14.02 31.38 -20.36
CA THR A 282 12.90 30.54 -20.83
C THR A 282 13.33 29.10 -21.13
N ASN A 283 14.63 28.82 -21.12
CA ASN A 283 15.20 27.49 -21.31
C ASN A 283 16.28 27.27 -20.26
N ILE A 284 16.25 26.11 -19.62
CA ILE A 284 17.27 25.66 -18.67
C ILE A 284 17.65 24.21 -18.96
N GLN A 285 18.88 23.83 -18.63
CA GLN A 285 19.34 22.45 -18.70
C GLN A 285 19.72 21.97 -17.31
N LEU A 286 19.25 20.79 -16.93
CA LEU A 286 19.64 20.12 -15.70
C LEU A 286 20.66 19.04 -16.06
N HIS A 287 21.81 19.06 -15.40
CA HIS A 287 22.87 18.09 -15.61
C HIS A 287 23.07 17.24 -14.36
N PHE A 288 23.07 15.92 -14.55
CA PHE A 288 23.39 14.94 -13.52
C PHE A 288 24.63 14.19 -13.97
N LEU A 289 25.73 14.38 -13.24
CA LEU A 289 27.00 13.70 -13.49
C LEU A 289 27.10 12.49 -12.57
N PHE A 290 27.34 11.32 -13.17
CA PHE A 290 27.43 10.06 -12.44
C PHE A 290 28.89 9.61 -12.28
N ARG A 291 29.25 9.16 -11.07
CA ARG A 291 30.47 8.40 -10.78
C ARG A 291 30.26 6.91 -11.11
N ASP A 292 31.36 6.17 -11.21
CA ASP A 292 31.47 4.71 -11.28
C ASP A 292 30.15 3.92 -11.25
N TYR A 293 29.88 3.18 -12.33
CA TYR A 293 28.74 2.28 -12.44
C TYR A 293 29.20 0.95 -13.05
N ASP A 294 29.13 -0.12 -12.26
CA ASP A 294 29.73 -1.42 -12.59
C ASP A 294 29.07 -2.12 -13.79
N GLN A 295 27.81 -1.78 -14.11
CA GLN A 295 27.04 -2.43 -15.18
C GLN A 295 27.12 -1.65 -16.50
N GLN A 296 28.24 -1.77 -17.21
CA GLN A 296 28.48 -1.02 -18.45
C GLN A 296 27.46 -1.33 -19.57
N GLU A 297 26.97 -2.57 -19.68
CA GLU A 297 25.96 -2.94 -20.68
C GLU A 297 24.61 -2.27 -20.40
N THR A 298 24.18 -2.25 -19.13
CA THR A 298 22.97 -1.54 -18.70
C THR A 298 23.08 -0.04 -18.99
N LEU A 299 24.22 0.57 -18.66
CA LEU A 299 24.49 1.96 -18.99
C LEU A 299 24.46 2.20 -20.50
N ALA A 300 24.97 1.25 -21.28
CA ALA A 300 24.97 1.36 -22.73
C ALA A 300 23.56 1.38 -23.31
N ARG A 301 22.68 0.50 -22.82
CA ARG A 301 21.27 0.44 -23.20
C ARG A 301 20.50 1.68 -22.78
N LEU A 302 20.72 2.19 -21.56
CA LEU A 302 20.11 3.43 -21.08
C LEU A 302 20.47 4.61 -21.99
N ALA A 303 21.75 4.77 -22.34
CA ALA A 303 22.21 5.85 -23.21
C ALA A 303 21.59 5.81 -24.63
N GLN A 304 21.17 4.64 -25.11
CA GLN A 304 20.55 4.48 -26.44
C GLN A 304 19.03 4.63 -26.43
N THR A 305 18.38 4.31 -25.31
CA THR A 305 16.92 4.18 -25.24
C THR A 305 16.24 5.33 -24.50
N LEU A 306 16.94 5.99 -23.57
CA LEU A 306 16.36 7.09 -22.79
C LEU A 306 16.01 8.27 -23.69
N ASP A 307 14.79 8.77 -23.51
CA ASP A 307 14.30 9.95 -24.18
C ASP A 307 13.50 10.85 -23.21
N ARG A 308 12.95 11.95 -23.74
CA ARG A 308 12.15 12.90 -22.97
C ARG A 308 10.87 12.29 -22.40
N HIS A 309 10.29 11.28 -23.04
CA HIS A 309 9.03 10.70 -22.59
C HIS A 309 9.21 9.89 -21.31
N ASN A 310 10.45 9.51 -20.98
CA ASN A 310 10.77 8.82 -19.74
C ASN A 310 10.76 9.71 -18.49
N PHE A 311 10.66 11.02 -18.63
CA PHE A 311 10.66 11.96 -17.52
C PHE A 311 9.42 12.85 -17.63
N ARG A 312 8.43 12.60 -16.78
CA ARG A 312 7.15 13.32 -16.79
C ARG A 312 7.03 14.26 -15.60
N LEU A 313 6.46 15.44 -15.85
CA LEU A 313 6.12 16.44 -14.83
C LEU A 313 4.62 16.39 -14.52
N GLY A 314 4.20 17.03 -13.44
CA GLY A 314 2.77 17.15 -13.10
C GLY A 314 2.08 15.81 -12.84
N CYS A 315 2.84 14.78 -12.44
CA CYS A 315 2.33 13.42 -12.25
C CYS A 315 2.05 13.11 -10.77
N THR A 316 1.03 12.30 -10.51
CA THR A 316 0.78 11.71 -9.18
C THR A 316 0.13 10.35 -9.30
N PRO A 317 0.41 9.43 -8.35
CA PRO A 317 -0.47 8.29 -8.16
C PRO A 317 -1.87 8.73 -7.75
N VAL A 318 -2.86 7.95 -8.15
CA VAL A 318 -4.28 8.09 -7.81
C VAL A 318 -4.83 6.78 -7.29
N ALA A 319 -5.78 6.85 -6.37
CA ALA A 319 -6.48 5.70 -5.83
C ALA A 319 -7.98 5.82 -6.10
N ASN A 320 -8.62 4.71 -6.47
CA ASN A 320 -10.07 4.62 -6.63
C ASN A 320 -10.76 4.61 -5.28
N LEU A 321 -10.77 5.77 -4.62
CA LEU A 321 -11.28 5.99 -3.28
C LEU A 321 -12.10 7.28 -3.25
N PHE A 322 -13.27 7.23 -2.64
CA PHE A 322 -14.14 8.37 -2.45
C PHE A 322 -14.93 8.24 -1.15
N SER A 323 -15.32 9.37 -0.58
CA SER A 323 -16.20 9.38 0.59
C SER A 323 -17.67 9.31 0.16
N GLN A 324 -18.47 8.57 0.93
CA GLN A 324 -19.89 8.40 0.71
C GLN A 324 -20.63 8.20 2.04
N GLN A 325 -21.84 8.74 2.13
CA GLN A 325 -22.74 8.45 3.24
C GLN A 325 -23.47 7.13 2.97
N ALA A 326 -23.56 6.26 3.97
CA ALA A 326 -24.30 5.02 3.86
C ALA A 326 -25.81 5.25 3.95
N GLU A 327 -26.58 4.28 3.48
CA GLU A 327 -28.01 4.18 3.76
C GLU A 327 -28.24 4.09 5.28
N PRO A 328 -29.18 4.87 5.85
CA PRO A 328 -29.43 4.86 7.29
C PRO A 328 -29.89 3.48 7.78
N ILE A 329 -29.23 2.97 8.81
CA ILE A 329 -29.55 1.65 9.38
C ILE A 329 -30.50 1.84 10.56
N LYS A 330 -31.74 1.35 10.44
CA LYS A 330 -32.68 1.33 11.56
C LYS A 330 -32.40 0.14 12.48
N LEU A 331 -32.15 0.40 13.75
CA LEU A 331 -31.95 -0.63 14.78
C LEU A 331 -33.31 -1.19 15.19
N SER A 332 -33.63 -2.40 14.71
CA SER A 332 -34.86 -3.12 15.08
C SER A 332 -34.65 -4.12 16.22
N HIS A 333 -33.39 -4.47 16.52
CA HIS A 333 -32.98 -5.55 17.42
C HIS A 333 -33.57 -6.93 17.09
N THR A 334 -34.11 -7.09 15.89
CA THR A 334 -34.56 -8.39 15.36
C THR A 334 -33.44 -9.16 14.66
N ARG A 335 -32.30 -8.51 14.45
CA ARG A 335 -31.07 -9.06 13.87
C ARG A 335 -29.90 -8.70 14.77
N ASP A 336 -28.95 -9.61 14.83
CA ASP A 336 -27.66 -9.48 15.50
C ASP A 336 -26.69 -8.57 14.73
N GLU A 337 -26.69 -8.69 13.40
CA GLU A 337 -25.86 -7.91 12.48
C GLU A 337 -26.73 -7.19 11.43
N TYR A 338 -26.34 -5.96 11.09
CA TYR A 338 -26.98 -5.16 10.05
C TYR A 338 -26.05 -4.97 8.85
N PRO A 339 -26.53 -5.16 7.60
CA PRO A 339 -25.72 -4.88 6.43
C PRO A 339 -25.46 -3.38 6.29
N VAL A 340 -24.23 -3.01 5.98
CA VAL A 340 -23.86 -1.63 5.65
C VAL A 340 -23.93 -1.48 4.14
N ILE A 341 -24.87 -0.66 3.67
CA ILE A 341 -25.13 -0.44 2.24
C ILE A 341 -24.72 1.00 1.88
N PRO A 342 -23.72 1.20 1.01
CA PRO A 342 -23.29 2.55 0.62
C PRO A 342 -24.34 3.29 -0.21
N ASP A 343 -24.93 2.62 -1.20
CA ASP A 343 -25.98 3.14 -2.09
C ASP A 343 -26.77 1.95 -2.64
N VAL A 344 -28.08 1.94 -2.43
CA VAL A 344 -28.97 0.86 -2.90
C VAL A 344 -28.94 0.73 -4.42
N ARG A 345 -28.80 1.85 -5.15
CA ARG A 345 -28.83 1.87 -6.63
C ARG A 345 -27.57 1.25 -7.22
N ASN A 346 -26.46 1.35 -6.50
CA ASN A 346 -25.12 1.00 -6.95
C ASN A 346 -24.45 -0.04 -6.04
N ALA A 347 -25.24 -0.89 -5.37
CA ALA A 347 -24.73 -1.86 -4.41
C ALA A 347 -23.70 -2.83 -5.04
N GLY A 348 -23.93 -3.25 -6.29
CA GLY A 348 -23.02 -4.13 -7.03
C GLY A 348 -21.78 -3.46 -7.63
N SER A 349 -21.72 -2.12 -7.63
CA SER A 349 -20.60 -1.34 -8.19
C SER A 349 -19.75 -0.64 -7.14
N THR A 350 -20.13 -0.73 -5.86
CA THR A 350 -19.45 -0.03 -4.76
C THR A 350 -18.96 -1.00 -3.70
N GLU A 351 -17.70 -0.86 -3.29
CA GLU A 351 -17.12 -1.64 -2.19
C GLU A 351 -16.74 -0.73 -1.03
N ILE A 352 -16.99 -1.20 0.19
CA ILE A 352 -16.61 -0.48 1.40
C ILE A 352 -15.16 -0.79 1.75
N ILE A 353 -14.31 0.23 1.81
CA ILE A 353 -12.91 0.11 2.22
C ILE A 353 -12.80 0.32 3.74
N SER A 354 -13.43 1.37 4.27
CA SER A 354 -13.51 1.63 5.72
C SER A 354 -14.83 2.28 6.10
N ILE A 355 -15.22 2.04 7.36
CA ILE A 355 -16.23 2.83 8.07
C ILE A 355 -15.45 3.91 8.81
N ASP A 356 -15.70 5.17 8.47
CA ASP A 356 -14.93 6.30 8.97
C ASP A 356 -15.56 6.87 10.25
N ASP A 357 -16.88 7.04 10.25
CA ASP A 357 -17.65 7.46 11.43
C ASP A 357 -18.99 6.74 11.50
N VAL A 358 -19.46 6.51 12.72
CA VAL A 358 -20.82 6.02 13.00
C VAL A 358 -21.47 6.95 14.01
N VAL A 359 -22.65 7.44 13.66
CA VAL A 359 -23.45 8.32 14.52
C VAL A 359 -24.78 7.64 14.80
N ARG A 360 -25.14 7.55 16.08
CA ARG A 360 -26.45 7.05 16.54
C ARG A 360 -27.39 8.23 16.73
N VAL A 361 -28.56 8.14 16.09
CA VAL A 361 -29.66 9.10 16.20
C VAL A 361 -30.80 8.43 16.94
N VAL A 362 -31.05 8.90 18.16
CA VAL A 362 -32.17 8.45 19.00
C VAL A 362 -33.30 9.45 18.87
N ARG A 363 -34.44 8.99 18.36
CA ARG A 363 -35.65 9.81 18.28
C ARG A 363 -36.26 9.95 19.67
N THR A 364 -36.35 11.18 20.19
CA THR A 364 -37.10 11.48 21.42
C THR A 364 -38.29 12.37 21.12
N ALA A 365 -39.26 12.45 22.04
CA ALA A 365 -40.50 13.19 21.84
C ALA A 365 -40.31 14.70 21.57
N THR A 366 -39.16 15.28 21.96
CA THR A 366 -38.89 16.72 21.83
C THR A 366 -37.77 17.06 20.86
N ARG A 367 -36.70 16.24 20.78
CA ARG A 367 -35.57 16.46 19.87
C ARG A 367 -34.77 15.19 19.63
N ASP A 368 -34.29 15.00 18.41
CA ASP A 368 -33.35 13.90 18.11
C ASP A 368 -32.05 14.08 18.89
N LYS A 369 -31.68 13.07 19.68
CA LYS A 369 -30.40 13.00 20.38
C LYS A 369 -29.40 12.32 19.46
N VAL A 370 -28.40 13.07 19.03
CA VAL A 370 -27.31 12.59 18.17
C VAL A 370 -26.09 12.34 19.05
N SER A 371 -25.59 11.11 19.03
CA SER A 371 -24.40 10.72 19.80
C SER A 371 -23.43 9.92 18.93
N PRO A 372 -22.11 10.13 19.07
CA PRO A 372 -21.13 9.30 18.39
C PRO A 372 -21.25 7.85 18.87
N CYS A 373 -21.14 6.92 17.93
CA CYS A 373 -20.99 5.51 18.21
C CYS A 373 -19.53 5.15 17.92
N LEU A 374 -18.77 4.82 18.96
CA LEU A 374 -17.32 4.62 18.83
C LEU A 374 -16.99 3.17 18.44
N PRO A 375 -15.88 2.92 17.73
CA PRO A 375 -15.36 1.58 17.55
C PRO A 375 -15.14 0.90 18.92
N PHE A 376 -15.54 -0.37 19.05
CA PHE A 376 -15.47 -1.09 20.33
C PHE A 376 -14.06 -1.15 20.94
N PHE A 377 -13.02 -1.23 20.11
CA PHE A 377 -11.62 -1.39 20.53
C PHE A 377 -10.83 -0.08 20.61
N GLU A 378 -11.46 1.08 20.57
CA GLU A 378 -10.78 2.38 20.69
C GLU A 378 -10.31 2.65 22.14
N PRO A 379 -9.09 3.20 22.35
CA PRO A 379 -8.61 3.58 23.69
C PRO A 379 -9.58 4.52 24.39
N ARG A 380 -9.77 4.29 25.69
CA ARG A 380 -10.82 4.92 26.50
C ARG A 380 -10.31 6.21 27.12
N ASP A 381 -11.02 7.32 26.91
CA ASP A 381 -10.93 8.46 27.84
C ASP A 381 -11.81 8.16 29.06
N SER A 382 -11.19 8.09 30.24
CA SER A 382 -11.83 7.72 31.51
C SER A 382 -12.95 8.67 31.94
N GLU A 383 -13.04 9.87 31.36
CA GLU A 383 -13.98 10.91 31.78
C GLU A 383 -15.31 10.93 31.01
N ARG A 384 -15.46 10.18 29.91
CA ARG A 384 -16.70 10.19 29.09
C ARG A 384 -17.55 8.91 29.23
N GLN A 385 -18.51 9.01 30.15
CA GLN A 385 -19.91 8.56 30.08
C GLN A 385 -20.28 7.06 30.04
N SER A 386 -21.18 6.73 30.97
CA SER A 386 -21.92 5.48 31.20
C SER A 386 -23.08 5.20 30.21
N GLN A 387 -23.15 5.88 29.06
CA GLN A 387 -24.23 5.73 28.07
C GLN A 387 -23.71 5.67 26.61
N GLN A 388 -22.48 5.20 26.41
CA GLN A 388 -21.89 5.13 25.08
C GLN A 388 -22.28 3.84 24.36
N SER A 389 -22.74 3.98 23.12
CA SER A 389 -22.90 2.88 22.17
C SER A 389 -21.59 2.63 21.43
N TYR A 390 -21.27 1.36 21.21
CA TYR A 390 -20.10 0.92 20.46
C TYR A 390 -20.51 0.11 19.24
N TRP A 391 -19.70 0.15 18.19
CA TRP A 391 -19.90 -0.70 17.03
C TRP A 391 -18.74 -1.65 16.81
N ILE A 392 -19.10 -2.82 16.27
CA ILE A 392 -18.19 -3.85 15.79
C ILE A 392 -18.60 -4.11 14.34
N ALA A 393 -17.64 -4.04 13.42
CA ALA A 393 -17.91 -4.33 12.01
C ALA A 393 -17.12 -5.56 11.58
N ARG A 394 -17.74 -6.36 10.72
CA ARG A 394 -17.12 -7.56 10.15
C ARG A 394 -17.28 -7.54 8.65
N ARG A 395 -16.21 -7.93 7.96
CA ARG A 395 -16.22 -8.09 6.51
C ARG A 395 -16.67 -9.49 6.16
N VAL A 396 -17.55 -9.62 5.18
CA VAL A 396 -18.01 -10.91 4.67
C VAL A 396 -17.83 -10.97 3.16
N SER A 397 -17.55 -12.16 2.64
CA SER A 397 -17.63 -12.40 1.19
C SER A 397 -19.10 -12.40 0.77
N THR A 398 -19.37 -11.85 -0.42
CA THR A 398 -20.67 -11.95 -1.11
C THR A 398 -21.13 -13.41 -1.30
N GLY A 399 -20.19 -14.36 -1.35
CA GLY A 399 -20.48 -15.78 -1.60
C GLY A 399 -20.82 -16.11 -3.06
N ASP A 400 -20.81 -15.11 -3.95
CA ASP A 400 -21.00 -15.30 -5.39
C ASP A 400 -19.65 -15.46 -6.08
N ALA A 401 -19.44 -16.59 -6.76
CA ALA A 401 -18.22 -16.84 -7.54
C ALA A 401 -18.05 -15.86 -8.71
N ARG A 402 -19.13 -15.21 -9.17
CA ARG A 402 -19.12 -14.23 -10.26
C ARG A 402 -18.86 -12.81 -9.78
N ASP A 403 -19.08 -12.52 -8.49
CA ASP A 403 -18.80 -11.23 -7.85
C ASP A 403 -17.92 -11.47 -6.62
N PRO A 404 -16.57 -11.47 -6.77
CA PRO A 404 -15.64 -11.69 -5.66
C PRO A 404 -15.54 -10.49 -4.70
N GLY A 405 -16.52 -9.59 -4.70
CA GLY A 405 -16.60 -8.44 -3.80
C GLY A 405 -16.72 -8.82 -2.33
N THR A 406 -16.52 -7.81 -1.47
CA THR A 406 -16.74 -7.93 -0.02
C THR A 406 -17.79 -6.93 0.46
N GLU A 407 -18.56 -7.35 1.45
CA GLU A 407 -19.57 -6.54 2.12
C GLU A 407 -19.20 -6.34 3.59
N MET A 408 -19.78 -5.31 4.22
CA MET A 408 -19.59 -5.06 5.63
C MET A 408 -20.92 -5.26 6.37
N LYS A 409 -20.85 -5.95 7.50
CA LYS A 409 -21.91 -6.02 8.48
C LYS A 409 -21.49 -5.30 9.74
N LEU A 410 -22.43 -4.66 10.40
CA LEU A 410 -22.21 -3.88 11.60
C LEU A 410 -23.17 -4.32 12.70
N ARG A 411 -22.62 -4.52 13.89
CA ARG A 411 -23.33 -4.77 15.13
C ARG A 411 -23.10 -3.60 16.07
N VAL A 412 -24.13 -3.23 16.82
CA VAL A 412 -24.05 -2.20 17.86
C VAL A 412 -24.30 -2.83 19.22
N VAL A 413 -23.46 -2.47 20.18
CA VAL A 413 -23.42 -3.04 21.53
C VAL A 413 -23.15 -1.95 22.57
N ASP A 414 -23.45 -2.25 23.83
CA ASP A 414 -22.92 -1.51 24.97
C ASP A 414 -21.51 -2.01 25.39
N ARG A 415 -21.10 -1.67 26.60
CA ARG A 415 -19.77 -2.04 27.15
C ARG A 415 -19.68 -3.51 27.51
N GLU A 416 -20.80 -4.12 27.88
CA GLU A 416 -20.94 -5.50 28.32
C GLU A 416 -21.23 -6.45 27.14
N LEU A 417 -21.18 -5.93 25.91
CA LEU A 417 -21.53 -6.62 24.65
C LEU A 417 -23.02 -6.96 24.53
N GLU A 418 -23.87 -6.35 25.37
CA GLU A 418 -25.31 -6.50 25.32
C GLU A 418 -25.92 -5.58 24.26
N LEU A 419 -27.14 -5.93 23.84
CA LEU A 419 -27.90 -5.13 22.89
C LEU A 419 -28.40 -3.87 23.59
N LEU A 420 -28.26 -2.72 22.92
CA LEU A 420 -28.77 -1.46 23.45
C LEU A 420 -30.30 -1.45 23.59
N ASP A 421 -30.79 -0.78 24.63
CA ASP A 421 -32.20 -0.45 24.76
C ASP A 421 -32.57 0.67 23.75
N GLY A 422 -33.30 0.32 22.68
CA GLY A 422 -33.80 1.33 21.72
C GLY A 422 -34.35 0.76 20.40
N SER A 423 -35.66 0.49 20.33
CA SER A 423 -36.30 -0.12 19.13
C SER A 423 -36.52 0.82 17.93
N SER A 424 -36.13 2.10 18.02
CA SER A 424 -36.38 3.11 16.98
C SER A 424 -35.15 3.91 16.55
N ASP A 425 -33.95 3.49 16.95
CA ASP A 425 -32.74 4.25 16.68
C ASP A 425 -32.29 4.09 15.23
N THR A 426 -31.61 5.10 14.72
CA THR A 426 -31.04 5.09 13.37
C THR A 426 -29.54 5.35 13.43
N LEU A 427 -28.76 4.57 12.70
CA LEU A 427 -27.35 4.81 12.49
C LEU A 427 -27.13 5.54 11.18
N SER A 428 -26.34 6.61 11.22
CA SER A 428 -25.79 7.26 10.04
C SER A 428 -24.30 6.99 9.99
N LEU A 429 -23.82 6.48 8.85
CA LEU A 429 -22.42 6.09 8.68
C LEU A 429 -21.77 6.91 7.57
N ARG A 430 -20.53 7.32 7.80
CA ARG A 430 -19.64 7.87 6.77
C ARG A 430 -18.66 6.79 6.37
N LEU A 431 -18.54 6.54 5.07
CA LEU A 431 -17.76 5.46 4.51
C LEU A 431 -16.70 6.01 3.55
N THR A 432 -15.59 5.30 3.46
CA THR A 432 -14.68 5.38 2.32
C THR A 432 -14.91 4.16 1.44
N CYS A 433 -15.20 4.41 0.16
CA CYS A 433 -15.62 3.41 -0.81
C CYS A 433 -14.72 3.39 -2.05
N SER A 434 -14.78 2.29 -2.80
CA SER A 434 -14.19 2.13 -4.14
C SER A 434 -15.25 1.66 -5.14
N ASN A 435 -14.98 1.76 -6.44
CA ASN A 435 -15.88 1.32 -7.51
C ASN A 435 -15.71 -0.18 -7.87
N ARG A 436 -15.32 -1.02 -6.91
CA ARG A 436 -15.07 -2.46 -7.10
C ARG A 436 -14.17 -2.70 -8.34
N ASP A 437 -14.62 -3.54 -9.27
CA ASP A 437 -13.90 -3.96 -10.45
C ASP A 437 -14.12 -3.04 -11.67
N LEU A 438 -14.99 -2.02 -11.57
CA LEU A 438 -15.27 -1.09 -12.67
C LEU A 438 -14.03 -0.40 -13.24
N PRO A 439 -13.01 0.00 -12.45
CA PRO A 439 -11.80 0.61 -12.99
C PRO A 439 -11.07 -0.24 -14.05
N LYS A 440 -11.24 -1.58 -14.03
CA LYS A 440 -10.65 -2.47 -15.04
C LYS A 440 -11.25 -2.29 -16.44
N LEU A 441 -12.49 -1.84 -16.49
CA LEU A 441 -13.30 -1.67 -17.71
C LEU A 441 -13.14 -0.27 -18.31
N MET A 442 -12.39 0.62 -17.66
CA MET A 442 -12.09 1.95 -18.18
C MET A 442 -11.33 1.86 -19.51
N THR A 443 -11.77 2.65 -20.48
CA THR A 443 -11.03 2.90 -21.72
C THR A 443 -10.16 4.14 -21.53
N LEU A 444 -8.88 4.05 -21.89
CA LEU A 444 -7.89 5.10 -21.70
C LEU A 444 -7.40 5.65 -23.04
N GLY A 445 -6.80 6.84 -23.01
CA GLY A 445 -6.22 7.49 -24.17
C GLY A 445 -7.20 8.39 -24.92
N HIS A 446 -8.22 8.92 -24.25
CA HIS A 446 -9.16 9.83 -24.91
C HIS A 446 -8.48 11.20 -25.22
N PRO A 447 -8.68 11.81 -26.40
CA PRO A 447 -8.00 13.05 -26.80
C PRO A 447 -8.18 14.26 -25.88
N GLN A 448 -9.28 14.28 -25.12
CA GLN A 448 -9.62 15.33 -24.14
C GLN A 448 -9.20 14.98 -22.70
N GLY A 449 -8.46 13.90 -22.50
CA GLY A 449 -8.16 13.35 -21.18
C GLY A 449 -9.13 12.24 -20.74
N ASP A 450 -8.63 11.43 -19.80
CA ASP A 450 -9.31 10.27 -19.22
C ASP A 450 -10.04 10.62 -17.92
N PHE A 451 -9.62 11.71 -17.26
CA PHE A 451 -10.18 12.22 -16.02
C PHE A 451 -10.57 13.70 -16.13
N THR A 452 -11.48 14.10 -15.26
CA THR A 452 -11.94 15.48 -15.05
C THR A 452 -11.91 15.82 -13.56
N LEU A 453 -11.67 17.08 -13.22
CA LEU A 453 -11.80 17.57 -11.83
C LEU A 453 -13.28 17.86 -11.52
N GLU A 454 -13.66 17.73 -10.23
CA GLU A 454 -14.96 18.23 -9.76
C GLU A 454 -15.04 19.77 -9.76
N GLN A 455 -13.89 20.43 -9.63
CA GLN A 455 -13.74 21.89 -9.61
C GLN A 455 -13.30 22.43 -10.98
N GLU A 456 -13.18 23.75 -11.11
CA GLU A 456 -12.67 24.38 -12.33
C GLU A 456 -11.29 23.83 -12.73
N GLN A 457 -11.19 23.34 -13.96
CA GLN A 457 -10.00 22.71 -14.49
C GLN A 457 -9.14 23.75 -15.23
N VAL A 458 -7.98 24.08 -14.64
CA VAL A 458 -7.01 25.01 -15.25
C VAL A 458 -6.10 24.31 -16.27
N VAL A 459 -5.89 23.01 -16.10
CA VAL A 459 -5.07 22.18 -17.01
C VAL A 459 -5.86 21.77 -18.24
N GLN A 460 -5.19 21.61 -19.39
CA GLN A 460 -5.87 21.22 -20.63
C GLN A 460 -6.51 19.84 -20.52
N GLN A 461 -5.79 18.87 -19.94
CA GLN A 461 -6.26 17.49 -19.86
C GLN A 461 -5.58 16.73 -18.71
N ILE A 462 -6.27 15.70 -18.22
CA ILE A 462 -5.74 14.78 -17.21
C ILE A 462 -5.71 13.39 -17.83
N ARG A 463 -4.50 12.85 -18.00
CA ARG A 463 -4.26 11.59 -18.71
C ARG A 463 -3.89 10.48 -17.74
N CYS A 464 -4.36 9.28 -18.01
CA CYS A 464 -3.97 8.10 -17.24
C CYS A 464 -2.72 7.47 -17.87
N LEU A 465 -1.57 7.52 -17.20
CA LEU A 465 -0.30 6.98 -17.72
C LEU A 465 -0.21 5.46 -17.58
N ARG A 466 -1.00 4.87 -16.69
CA ARG A 466 -1.07 3.43 -16.45
C ARG A 466 -2.51 2.96 -16.48
N LYS A 467 -2.72 1.70 -16.85
CA LYS A 467 -4.03 1.11 -16.66
C LYS A 467 -4.30 0.95 -15.16
N PRO A 468 -5.47 1.38 -14.63
CA PRO A 468 -5.83 1.13 -13.26
C PRO A 468 -5.64 -0.35 -12.89
N THR A 469 -4.95 -0.60 -11.78
CA THR A 469 -4.70 -1.95 -11.31
C THR A 469 -6.02 -2.64 -10.94
N SER A 470 -6.04 -3.96 -11.02
CA SER A 470 -7.16 -4.73 -10.48
C SER A 470 -7.19 -4.55 -8.96
N PRO A 471 -8.33 -4.27 -8.31
CA PRO A 471 -8.34 -4.19 -6.86
C PRO A 471 -7.96 -5.56 -6.25
N ILE A 472 -7.45 -5.53 -5.02
CA ILE A 472 -7.00 -6.72 -4.30
C ILE A 472 -7.92 -6.89 -3.09
N ARG A 473 -8.45 -8.09 -2.91
CA ARG A 473 -9.25 -8.42 -1.72
C ARG A 473 -8.35 -9.08 -0.68
N PRO A 474 -8.52 -8.76 0.61
CA PRO A 474 -7.80 -9.45 1.65
C PRO A 474 -8.24 -10.92 1.67
N PRO A 475 -7.33 -11.84 2.00
CA PRO A 475 -7.68 -13.24 2.19
C PRO A 475 -8.50 -13.38 3.46
N MET A 476 -9.62 -14.09 3.37
CA MET A 476 -10.57 -14.29 4.47
C MET A 476 -10.54 -15.75 4.94
N GLY A 477 -10.82 -15.98 6.22
CA GLY A 477 -10.95 -17.33 6.77
C GLY A 477 -9.61 -18.05 7.07
N LYS A 478 -9.44 -19.26 6.53
CA LYS A 478 -8.37 -20.19 6.94
C LYS A 478 -6.98 -19.61 6.61
N GLY A 479 -6.10 -19.57 7.61
CA GLY A 479 -4.71 -19.08 7.48
C GLY A 479 -4.46 -17.68 8.05
N LEU A 480 -5.50 -16.96 8.49
CA LEU A 480 -5.33 -15.68 9.19
C LEU A 480 -4.52 -15.79 10.48
N ILE A 481 -4.63 -16.93 11.19
CA ILE A 481 -3.85 -17.21 12.41
C ILE A 481 -2.36 -17.18 12.10
N TRP A 482 -1.94 -17.89 11.06
CA TRP A 482 -0.54 -17.91 10.65
C TRP A 482 -0.04 -16.52 10.31
N ARG A 483 -0.83 -15.73 9.57
CA ARG A 483 -0.47 -14.35 9.23
C ARG A 483 -0.33 -13.46 10.46
N LEU A 484 -1.23 -13.59 11.44
CA LEU A 484 -1.12 -12.88 12.72
C LEU A 484 0.16 -13.30 13.45
N VAL A 485 0.44 -14.60 13.54
CA VAL A 485 1.66 -15.13 14.16
C VAL A 485 2.91 -14.60 13.46
N SER A 486 2.95 -14.58 12.12
CA SER A 486 4.08 -14.07 11.36
C SER A 486 4.30 -12.56 11.54
N HIS A 487 3.23 -11.77 11.74
CA HIS A 487 3.36 -10.35 12.08
C HIS A 487 3.89 -10.12 13.50
N LEU A 488 3.44 -10.92 14.47
CA LEU A 488 3.85 -10.80 15.86
C LEU A 488 5.27 -11.35 16.11
N SER A 489 5.69 -12.37 15.36
CA SER A 489 6.99 -13.02 15.55
C SER A 489 8.18 -12.12 15.23
N LEU A 490 8.01 -11.15 14.32
CA LEU A 490 9.08 -10.24 13.90
C LEU A 490 9.51 -9.27 15.01
N ASN A 491 8.63 -8.97 15.97
CA ASN A 491 8.98 -8.18 17.16
C ASN A 491 9.98 -8.91 18.08
N HIS A 492 10.14 -10.24 17.94
CA HIS A 492 10.98 -11.07 18.79
C HIS A 492 12.19 -11.68 18.06
N LEU A 493 12.26 -11.55 16.74
CA LEU A 493 13.35 -12.09 15.96
C LEU A 493 14.55 -11.14 15.99
N SER A 494 15.47 -11.43 16.91
CA SER A 494 16.88 -11.10 16.67
C SER A 494 17.26 -11.66 15.30
N LEU A 495 17.61 -10.77 14.35
CA LEU A 495 17.97 -11.02 12.95
C LEU A 495 19.25 -11.90 12.76
N VAL A 496 19.49 -12.88 13.64
CA VAL A 496 20.81 -13.48 13.86
C VAL A 496 20.88 -14.97 13.52
N SER A 497 19.79 -15.76 13.65
CA SER A 497 19.86 -17.22 13.40
C SER A 497 18.84 -17.80 12.40
N GLN A 498 17.60 -17.31 12.35
CA GLN A 498 16.56 -17.69 11.37
C GLN A 498 15.98 -16.47 10.63
N GLY A 499 16.78 -15.40 10.53
CA GLY A 499 16.31 -14.11 10.02
C GLY A 499 15.88 -14.15 8.54
N ARG A 500 16.45 -15.06 7.74
CA ARG A 500 16.12 -15.18 6.31
C ARG A 500 14.72 -15.74 6.12
N GLU A 501 14.46 -16.91 6.68
CA GLU A 501 13.21 -17.64 6.52
C GLU A 501 12.04 -16.80 7.03
N ALA A 502 12.20 -16.18 8.21
CA ALA A 502 11.18 -15.33 8.78
C ALA A 502 10.91 -14.06 7.96
N LEU A 503 11.94 -13.43 7.40
CA LEU A 503 11.76 -12.28 6.50
C LEU A 503 11.03 -12.72 5.23
N MET A 504 11.43 -13.84 4.62
CA MET A 504 10.77 -14.37 3.43
C MET A 504 9.30 -14.71 3.70
N GLU A 505 9.00 -15.30 4.86
CA GLU A 505 7.64 -15.60 5.29
C GLU A 505 6.82 -14.32 5.43
N LEU A 506 7.35 -13.30 6.13
CA LEU A 506 6.70 -12.00 6.27
C LEU A 506 6.42 -11.36 4.90
N LEU A 507 7.42 -11.27 4.03
CA LEU A 507 7.25 -10.66 2.71
C LEU A 507 6.22 -11.41 1.87
N SER A 508 6.13 -12.73 2.04
CA SER A 508 5.13 -13.57 1.36
C SER A 508 3.69 -13.24 1.77
N LEU A 509 3.47 -12.70 2.98
CA LEU A 509 2.15 -12.25 3.44
C LEU A 509 1.59 -11.11 2.58
N TYR A 510 2.46 -10.31 1.96
CA TYR A 510 2.11 -9.16 1.13
C TYR A 510 1.97 -9.53 -0.36
N ASN A 511 2.28 -10.76 -0.76
CA ASN A 511 2.02 -11.26 -2.10
C ASN A 511 0.56 -11.72 -2.26
N TYR A 512 -0.39 -10.81 -2.06
CA TYR A 512 -1.83 -11.11 -2.10
C TYR A 512 -2.29 -11.72 -3.43
N ARG A 513 -1.68 -11.30 -4.54
CA ARG A 513 -2.01 -11.82 -5.89
C ARG A 513 -1.34 -13.15 -6.22
N GLN A 514 -0.51 -13.67 -5.32
CA GLN A 514 0.30 -14.87 -5.56
C GLN A 514 1.16 -14.77 -6.84
N ALA A 515 1.62 -13.57 -7.19
CA ALA A 515 2.34 -13.32 -8.42
C ALA A 515 3.70 -14.03 -8.41
N SER A 516 4.02 -14.74 -9.50
CA SER A 516 5.28 -15.47 -9.64
C SER A 516 6.51 -14.55 -9.59
N ALA A 517 6.44 -13.36 -10.20
CA ALA A 517 7.51 -12.37 -10.15
C ALA A 517 7.86 -11.94 -8.71
N ILE A 518 6.85 -11.69 -7.87
CA ILE A 518 7.05 -11.35 -6.46
C ILE A 518 7.66 -12.53 -5.69
N ARG A 519 7.20 -13.76 -5.94
CA ARG A 519 7.79 -14.96 -5.32
C ARG A 519 9.27 -15.10 -5.69
N LYS A 520 9.64 -14.83 -6.94
CA LYS A 520 11.05 -14.82 -7.38
C LYS A 520 11.86 -13.78 -6.61
N GLN A 521 11.39 -12.53 -6.53
CA GLN A 521 12.08 -11.48 -5.75
C GLN A 521 12.31 -11.89 -4.29
N ILE A 522 11.29 -12.45 -3.63
CA ILE A 522 11.39 -12.92 -2.23
C ILE A 522 12.40 -14.07 -2.12
N ASN A 523 12.35 -15.04 -3.04
CA ASN A 523 13.30 -16.15 -3.09
C ASN A 523 14.72 -15.71 -3.48
N GLY A 524 14.86 -14.53 -4.10
CA GLY A 524 16.13 -13.89 -4.42
C GLY A 524 16.89 -13.35 -3.22
N ILE A 525 16.29 -13.37 -2.02
CA ILE A 525 17.02 -13.13 -0.77
C ILE A 525 17.88 -14.37 -0.48
N THR A 526 19.18 -14.27 -0.73
CA THR A 526 20.12 -15.38 -0.55
C THR A 526 20.64 -15.44 0.88
N ARG A 527 20.91 -14.27 1.50
CA ARG A 527 21.41 -14.19 2.86
C ARG A 527 20.99 -12.89 3.55
N ILE A 528 20.74 -12.97 4.84
CA ILE A 528 20.65 -11.83 5.74
C ILE A 528 21.51 -12.09 6.98
N SER A 529 22.25 -11.09 7.42
CA SER A 529 23.02 -11.14 8.65
C SER A 529 22.93 -9.80 9.38
N SER A 530 22.97 -9.85 10.70
CA SER A 530 23.03 -8.65 11.52
C SER A 530 24.22 -8.68 12.47
N GLU A 531 24.84 -7.52 12.67
CA GLU A 531 25.96 -7.33 13.58
C GLU A 531 25.80 -6.01 14.35
N PRO A 532 26.28 -5.92 15.60
CA PRO A 532 26.29 -4.64 16.30
C PRO A 532 27.30 -3.69 15.67
N VAL A 533 26.86 -2.48 15.31
CA VAL A 533 27.71 -1.43 14.75
C VAL A 533 27.69 -0.20 15.65
N MET A 534 28.77 0.57 15.64
CA MET A 534 28.86 1.84 16.35
C MET A 534 28.97 2.96 15.33
N THR A 535 28.15 4.00 15.47
CA THR A 535 28.30 5.22 14.67
C THR A 535 28.30 6.45 15.57
N ARG A 536 28.90 7.52 15.07
CA ARG A 536 28.98 8.79 15.76
C ARG A 536 27.80 9.64 15.30
N ILE A 537 26.86 9.91 16.20
CA ILE A 537 25.63 10.66 15.91
C ILE A 537 25.63 11.97 16.71
N GLY A 538 25.12 13.04 16.10
CA GLY A 538 24.84 14.32 16.74
C GLY A 538 25.87 15.42 16.43
N HIS A 539 25.36 16.63 16.21
CA HIS A 539 26.12 17.87 16.09
C HIS A 539 25.46 18.92 16.99
N PRO A 540 26.20 19.74 17.79
CA PRO A 540 27.65 19.88 17.89
C PRO A 540 28.32 18.93 18.91
N ARG A 541 27.55 18.15 19.68
CA ARG A 541 28.07 17.18 20.66
C ARG A 541 27.84 15.75 20.19
N PRO A 542 28.77 15.18 19.43
CA PRO A 542 28.63 13.83 18.92
C PRO A 542 28.80 12.79 20.02
N ALA A 543 27.90 11.81 20.06
CA ALA A 543 27.97 10.63 20.92
C ALA A 543 28.15 9.36 20.07
N PHE A 544 28.82 8.36 20.65
CA PHE A 544 28.85 7.02 20.06
C PHE A 544 27.57 6.29 20.44
N VAL A 545 26.76 5.98 19.43
CA VAL A 545 25.52 5.22 19.60
C VAL A 545 25.77 3.82 19.07
N ARG A 546 25.22 2.82 19.76
CA ARG A 546 25.22 1.43 19.29
C ARG A 546 23.96 1.21 18.45
N GLY A 547 24.14 0.64 17.27
CA GLY A 547 23.08 0.26 16.36
C GLY A 547 23.22 -1.17 15.89
N THR A 548 22.30 -1.56 15.01
CA THR A 548 22.28 -2.85 14.32
C THR A 548 22.62 -2.64 12.84
N GLY A 549 23.76 -3.16 12.41
CA GLY A 549 24.14 -3.23 11.01
C GLY A 549 23.50 -4.45 10.39
N ILE A 550 22.78 -4.28 9.29
CA ILE A 550 22.11 -5.35 8.56
C ILE A 550 22.79 -5.47 7.20
N THR A 551 23.25 -6.66 6.86
CA THR A 551 23.75 -6.97 5.51
C THR A 551 22.76 -7.89 4.82
N LEU A 552 22.26 -7.44 3.67
CA LEU A 552 21.33 -8.18 2.83
C LEU A 552 22.04 -8.54 1.51
N GLU A 553 22.11 -9.83 1.22
CA GLU A 553 22.64 -10.35 -0.04
C GLU A 553 21.48 -10.84 -0.91
N LEU A 554 21.43 -10.33 -2.15
CA LEU A 554 20.39 -10.65 -3.13
C LEU A 554 20.98 -11.29 -4.39
N ASP A 555 20.18 -12.10 -5.07
CA ASP A 555 20.43 -12.60 -6.43
C ASP A 555 19.70 -11.71 -7.45
N GLU A 556 20.42 -10.84 -8.16
CA GLU A 556 19.85 -9.90 -9.16
C GLU A 556 19.07 -10.62 -10.27
N ASN A 557 19.41 -11.89 -10.58
CA ASN A 557 18.71 -12.66 -11.60
C ASN A 557 17.25 -12.97 -11.22
N GLN A 558 16.89 -12.87 -9.93
CA GLN A 558 15.51 -13.04 -9.47
C GLN A 558 14.68 -11.75 -9.53
N PHE A 559 15.33 -10.62 -9.82
CA PHE A 559 14.70 -9.30 -9.85
C PHE A 559 14.43 -8.80 -11.28
N ILE A 560 14.27 -9.67 -12.27
CA ILE A 560 14.03 -9.27 -13.68
C ILE A 560 12.85 -8.29 -13.78
N GLY A 561 13.09 -7.11 -14.37
CA GLY A 561 12.09 -6.05 -14.53
C GLY A 561 11.81 -5.23 -13.26
N SER A 562 12.46 -5.57 -12.15
CA SER A 562 12.47 -4.84 -10.88
C SER A 562 13.91 -4.48 -10.49
N GLY A 563 14.12 -3.53 -9.59
CA GLY A 563 15.46 -3.16 -9.13
C GLY A 563 15.75 -3.69 -7.73
N ILE A 564 16.92 -4.32 -7.53
CA ILE A 564 17.39 -4.66 -6.18
C ILE A 564 17.58 -3.41 -5.30
N TYR A 565 17.94 -2.28 -5.91
CA TYR A 565 18.15 -1.02 -5.20
C TYR A 565 16.87 -0.49 -4.57
N LEU A 566 15.79 -0.39 -5.34
CA LEU A 566 14.49 0.07 -4.83
C LEU A 566 13.96 -0.89 -3.76
N PHE A 567 14.07 -2.20 -3.99
CA PHE A 567 13.69 -3.20 -2.99
C PHE A 567 14.47 -3.04 -1.69
N GLY A 568 15.80 -2.91 -1.77
CA GLY A 568 16.66 -2.66 -0.62
C GLY A 568 16.33 -1.36 0.08
N MET A 569 15.98 -0.30 -0.65
CA MET A 569 15.57 0.98 -0.09
C MET A 569 14.23 0.89 0.67
N VAL A 570 13.26 0.13 0.16
CA VAL A 570 12.02 -0.18 0.90
C VAL A 570 12.34 -0.94 2.19
N LEU A 571 13.25 -1.91 2.13
CA LEU A 571 13.68 -2.67 3.31
C LEU A 571 14.47 -1.83 4.31
N ASP A 572 15.28 -0.88 3.88
CA ASP A 572 15.99 0.08 4.73
C ASP A 572 15.00 0.88 5.60
N HIS A 573 13.96 1.42 4.96
CA HIS A 573 12.88 2.11 5.66
C HIS A 573 12.03 1.19 6.55
N PHE A 574 11.86 -0.08 6.15
CA PHE A 574 11.16 -1.08 6.95
C PHE A 574 11.94 -1.40 8.24
N PHE A 575 13.23 -1.75 8.13
CA PHE A 575 14.08 -2.10 9.27
C PHE A 575 14.27 -0.93 10.24
N ALA A 576 14.34 0.30 9.74
CA ALA A 576 14.45 1.50 10.57
C ALA A 576 13.32 1.66 11.60
N GLN A 577 12.15 1.09 11.33
CA GLN A 577 11.00 1.14 12.23
C GLN A 577 10.99 0.04 13.31
N TYR A 578 11.83 -0.99 13.18
CA TYR A 578 12.05 -2.01 14.22
C TYR A 578 13.21 -1.64 15.15
N CYS A 579 13.80 -0.46 14.96
CA CYS A 579 14.88 0.00 15.79
C CYS A 579 14.40 0.25 17.23
N SER A 580 15.15 -0.24 18.22
CA SER A 580 14.87 0.08 19.62
C SER A 580 15.10 1.56 19.92
N LEU A 581 14.43 2.08 20.95
CA LEU A 581 14.71 3.41 21.50
C LEU A 581 16.22 3.58 21.76
N ASN A 582 16.78 4.71 21.33
CA ASN A 582 18.20 5.07 21.44
C ASN A 582 19.18 4.16 20.65
N SER A 583 18.69 3.49 19.60
CA SER A 583 19.51 2.73 18.66
C SER A 583 19.32 3.27 17.24
N PHE A 584 20.06 2.70 16.29
CA PHE A 584 19.84 2.92 14.85
C PHE A 584 19.95 1.60 14.08
N THR A 585 19.41 1.58 12.86
CA THR A 585 19.70 0.53 11.88
C THR A 585 20.52 1.08 10.74
N GLN A 586 21.39 0.26 10.17
CA GLN A 586 22.12 0.60 8.95
C GLN A 586 22.09 -0.58 7.99
N LEU A 587 21.44 -0.41 6.83
CA LEU A 587 21.37 -1.46 5.82
C LEU A 587 22.54 -1.36 4.83
N THR A 588 23.15 -2.51 4.55
CA THR A 588 24.12 -2.71 3.47
C THR A 588 23.55 -3.72 2.48
N LEU A 589 23.44 -3.33 1.21
CA LEU A 589 22.97 -4.20 0.14
C LEU A 589 24.17 -4.73 -0.66
N ARG A 590 24.20 -6.06 -0.85
CA ARG A 590 25.14 -6.75 -1.71
C ARG A 590 24.40 -7.56 -2.76
N SER A 591 25.02 -7.71 -3.91
CA SER A 591 24.56 -8.57 -4.99
C SER A 591 25.48 -9.78 -5.09
N SER A 592 24.92 -10.93 -5.43
CA SER A 592 25.70 -12.14 -5.73
C SER A 592 26.45 -12.02 -7.07
N GLN A 593 26.03 -11.08 -7.93
CA GLN A 593 26.60 -10.84 -9.26
C GLN A 593 27.62 -9.70 -9.29
N ARG A 594 27.75 -8.91 -8.21
CA ARG A 594 28.70 -7.80 -8.13
C ARG A 594 29.74 -8.08 -7.06
N GLU A 595 31.01 -7.80 -7.37
CA GLU A 595 32.10 -7.96 -6.39
C GLU A 595 32.00 -6.93 -5.26
N GLN A 596 31.65 -5.68 -5.62
CA GLN A 596 31.48 -4.59 -4.67
C GLN A 596 30.06 -4.58 -4.08
N ARG A 597 29.94 -3.96 -2.90
CA ARG A 597 28.62 -3.68 -2.32
C ARG A 597 27.87 -2.70 -3.23
N VAL A 598 26.57 -2.89 -3.37
CA VAL A 598 25.71 -2.03 -4.19
C VAL A 598 25.58 -0.67 -3.51
N VAL A 599 25.17 -0.67 -2.24
CA VAL A 599 24.99 0.54 -1.44
C VAL A 599 25.06 0.22 0.05
N GLN A 600 25.48 1.20 0.84
CA GLN A 600 25.27 1.22 2.28
C GLN A 600 24.51 2.51 2.61
N TRP A 601 23.30 2.38 3.14
CA TRP A 601 22.50 3.55 3.51
C TRP A 601 23.04 4.21 4.78
N HIS A 602 22.67 5.47 4.98
CA HIS A 602 22.98 6.19 6.21
C HIS A 602 22.22 5.58 7.41
N PRO A 603 22.77 5.67 8.63
CA PRO A 603 22.06 5.25 9.84
C PRO A 603 20.67 5.88 9.97
N ARG A 604 19.65 5.08 10.31
CA ARG A 604 18.27 5.53 10.51
C ARG A 604 17.71 5.15 11.87
N THR A 605 16.84 6.01 12.38
CA THR A 605 15.97 5.73 13.53
C THR A 605 14.54 6.13 13.15
N GLY A 606 13.66 5.13 12.98
CA GLY A 606 12.29 5.36 12.52
C GLY A 606 12.25 5.92 11.09
N THR A 607 11.61 7.08 10.90
CA THR A 607 11.41 7.69 9.57
C THR A 607 12.51 8.68 9.16
N GLN A 608 13.44 9.02 10.05
CA GLN A 608 14.47 10.02 9.80
C GLN A 608 15.87 9.39 9.66
N PRO A 609 16.67 9.80 8.65
CA PRO A 609 18.11 9.56 8.67
C PRO A 609 18.75 10.37 9.81
N LEU A 610 19.74 9.80 10.48
CA LEU A 610 20.37 10.39 11.67
C LEU A 610 21.55 11.31 11.36
N VAL A 611 22.06 11.27 10.13
CA VAL A 611 23.26 11.98 9.68
C VAL A 611 22.98 12.65 8.36
#